data_AF-A0A518I9D4-F1
#
_entry.id   AF-A0A518I9D4-F1
#
_cell.length_a   1.000
_cell.length_b   1.000
_cell.length_c   1.000
_cell.angle_alpha   90.00
_cell.angle_beta   90.00
_cell.angle_gamma   90.00
#
_symmetry.space_group_name_H-M   'P 1'
#
loop_
_entity.id
_entity.type
_entity.pdbx_description
1 polymer ?
#
loop_
_entity_poly.entity_id
_entity_poly.type
_entity_poly.pdbx_seq_one_letter_code
_entity_poly.pdbx_strand_id
1 'polypeptide(L)'
;MTRQQLATFDWKRYPETAAFLNERIDAFCAQSPRIKQFAQDFQTKTGTRLIDWVDHFELHWSDELEQTLISLGYEVASGVKFKLFQHPAAHFPAIQASSGESESLYVRVDSVVDFLAVHQCALELPIKGAPGAAVRQRVAFHEDGVELNVIERHGVRIDAVKKQPDPDLKDLLYHAQAFHLRKRDFAGDVDGFEHAESMIRVAIEDLGVDRTCDLFFAAERAYWQQRNAVARIQKARQDLLGVGWANHDHHTYRSSRKHFWRLISLLELLGFQLRERFYAGKEAGWGAQVLEHPTTGVVIFADVDLSPEEVSQDFAHEPLTELNELGTVGLWCRLHGEAFLQAGMHHLECLFDFDAARDQLADENDVKTMKPFTDLPHLRQAFTAGEIWPVKESRIQSLLDDGLITDEEADKFRTKGAIGSHLEILQREDGFKGFNQSGINDIILETNPLKQ
;
A
#
# COMPACT_ATOMS: atom_id res chain seq x y z
N MET A 1 28.88 9.42 -11.41
CA MET A 1 27.93 8.37 -11.83
C MET A 1 27.49 8.61 -13.25
N THR A 2 27.40 7.57 -14.07
CA THR A 2 26.75 7.68 -15.37
C THR A 2 25.27 7.96 -15.14
N ARG A 3 24.64 8.73 -16.03
CA ARG A 3 23.19 9.03 -16.07
C ARG A 3 22.27 7.79 -15.95
N GLN A 4 22.81 6.56 -15.99
CA GLN A 4 22.08 5.30 -16.02
C GLN A 4 21.39 4.92 -14.70
N GLN A 5 21.93 5.25 -13.52
CA GLN A 5 21.31 4.84 -12.24
C GLN A 5 20.18 5.78 -11.76
N LEU A 6 20.13 7.02 -12.26
CA LEU A 6 18.99 7.94 -12.05
C LEU A 6 17.90 7.76 -13.14
N ALA A 7 18.12 6.91 -14.14
CA ALA A 7 17.31 6.80 -15.35
C ALA A 7 16.74 5.38 -15.60
N THR A 8 16.69 4.52 -14.58
CA THR A 8 16.41 3.09 -14.79
C THR A 8 14.93 2.76 -15.01
N PHE A 9 14.01 3.68 -14.71
CA PHE A 9 12.57 3.44 -14.78
C PHE A 9 11.88 4.50 -15.66
N ASP A 10 11.56 4.10 -16.89
CA ASP A 10 10.70 4.84 -17.82
C ASP A 10 9.31 4.20 -17.80
N TRP A 11 8.49 4.59 -16.82
CA TRP A 11 7.16 4.02 -16.65
C TRP A 11 6.22 4.49 -17.76
N LYS A 12 5.83 3.55 -18.61
CA LYS A 12 4.95 3.80 -19.75
C LYS A 12 3.47 3.76 -19.36
N ARG A 13 2.65 4.31 -20.25
CA ARG A 13 1.19 4.25 -20.21
C ARG A 13 0.68 3.31 -21.29
N TYR A 14 -0.41 2.63 -20.99
CA TYR A 14 -1.03 1.59 -21.83
C TYR A 14 -2.55 1.83 -21.93
N PRO A 15 -2.99 2.93 -22.58
CA PRO A 15 -4.41 3.30 -22.62
C PRO A 15 -5.28 2.28 -23.36
N GLU A 16 -4.76 1.65 -24.41
CA GLU A 16 -5.48 0.60 -25.15
C GLU A 16 -5.73 -0.63 -24.27
N THR A 17 -4.74 -1.01 -23.46
CA THR A 17 -4.87 -2.10 -22.50
C THR A 17 -5.85 -1.75 -21.38
N ALA A 18 -5.82 -0.52 -20.87
CA ALA A 18 -6.80 -0.06 -19.88
C ALA A 18 -8.22 -0.04 -20.45
N ALA A 19 -8.41 0.42 -21.69
CA ALA A 19 -9.70 0.41 -22.37
C ALA A 19 -10.25 -1.01 -22.52
N PHE A 20 -9.42 -1.97 -22.95
CA PHE A 20 -9.81 -3.37 -23.03
C PHE A 20 -10.31 -3.92 -21.69
N LEU A 21 -9.61 -3.63 -20.58
CA LEU A 21 -10.04 -4.09 -19.25
C LEU A 21 -11.33 -3.44 -18.77
N ASN A 22 -11.51 -2.14 -19.05
CA ASN A 22 -12.76 -1.44 -18.74
C ASN A 22 -13.93 -2.02 -19.55
N GLU A 23 -13.73 -2.33 -20.84
CA GLU A 23 -14.73 -3.03 -21.66
C GLU A 23 -15.09 -4.41 -21.10
N ARG A 24 -14.11 -5.16 -20.56
CA ARG A 24 -14.39 -6.43 -19.88
C ARG A 24 -15.25 -6.21 -18.64
N ILE A 25 -14.93 -5.24 -17.78
CA ILE A 25 -15.74 -4.92 -16.60
C ILE A 25 -17.17 -4.52 -16.99
N ASP A 26 -17.32 -3.68 -18.01
CA ASP A 26 -18.63 -3.27 -18.52
C ASP A 26 -19.43 -4.48 -19.02
N ALA A 27 -18.79 -5.45 -19.67
CA ALA A 27 -19.42 -6.70 -20.10
C ALA A 27 -19.89 -7.56 -18.92
N PHE A 28 -19.13 -7.66 -17.83
CA PHE A 28 -19.57 -8.33 -16.59
C PHE A 28 -20.77 -7.60 -15.96
N CYS A 29 -20.72 -6.26 -15.86
CA CYS A 29 -21.82 -5.45 -15.34
C CYS A 29 -23.08 -5.51 -16.21
N ALA A 30 -22.93 -5.65 -17.53
CA ALA A 30 -24.07 -5.78 -18.44
C ALA A 30 -24.79 -7.12 -18.30
N GLN A 31 -24.05 -8.19 -17.97
CA GLN A 31 -24.59 -9.54 -17.80
C GLN A 31 -25.12 -9.83 -16.39
N SER A 32 -24.57 -9.18 -15.36
CA SER A 32 -25.03 -9.36 -13.98
C SER A 32 -25.47 -8.02 -13.35
N PRO A 33 -26.79 -7.84 -13.10
CA PRO A 33 -27.29 -6.71 -12.33
C PRO A 33 -26.67 -6.61 -10.93
N ARG A 34 -26.32 -7.73 -10.30
CA ARG A 34 -25.64 -7.72 -8.99
C ARG A 34 -24.22 -7.20 -9.09
N ILE A 35 -23.44 -7.61 -10.09
CA ILE A 35 -22.10 -7.06 -10.32
C ILE A 35 -22.18 -5.56 -10.62
N LYS A 36 -23.16 -5.13 -11.44
CA LYS A 36 -23.37 -3.72 -11.72
C LYS A 36 -23.69 -2.91 -10.47
N GLN A 37 -24.61 -3.39 -9.62
CA GLN A 37 -24.93 -2.71 -8.37
C GLN A 37 -23.70 -2.68 -7.44
N PHE A 38 -22.93 -3.76 -7.39
CA PHE A 38 -21.72 -3.83 -6.59
C PHE A 38 -20.64 -2.83 -7.08
N ALA A 39 -20.48 -2.67 -8.40
CA ALA A 39 -19.61 -1.64 -8.97
C ALA A 39 -20.07 -0.22 -8.61
N GLN A 40 -21.38 0.04 -8.66
CA GLN A 40 -21.95 1.32 -8.26
C GLN A 40 -21.76 1.59 -6.76
N ASP A 41 -21.88 0.56 -5.92
CA ASP A 41 -21.67 0.66 -4.48
C ASP A 41 -20.23 1.04 -4.14
N PHE A 42 -19.23 0.48 -4.83
CA PHE A 42 -17.84 0.93 -4.69
C PHE A 42 -17.69 2.43 -4.98
N GLN A 43 -18.26 2.91 -6.08
CA GLN A 43 -18.11 4.32 -6.44
C GLN A 43 -18.84 5.22 -5.44
N THR A 44 -20.07 4.87 -5.08
CA THR A 44 -20.99 5.76 -4.33
C THR A 44 -20.84 5.68 -2.81
N LYS A 45 -20.28 4.59 -2.27
CA LYS A 45 -20.14 4.38 -0.82
C LYS A 45 -18.69 4.51 -0.34
N THR A 46 -17.72 4.14 -1.19
CA THR A 46 -16.31 4.08 -0.78
C THR A 46 -15.40 5.00 -1.59
N GLY A 47 -15.91 5.62 -2.67
CA GLY A 47 -15.12 6.44 -3.58
C GLY A 47 -14.05 5.65 -4.33
N THR A 48 -14.28 4.37 -4.60
CA THR A 48 -13.35 3.50 -5.34
C THR A 48 -14.00 2.93 -6.58
N ARG A 49 -13.23 2.41 -7.54
CA ARG A 49 -13.79 1.80 -8.77
C ARG A 49 -13.62 0.30 -8.72
N LEU A 50 -14.54 -0.46 -9.32
CA LEU A 50 -14.45 -1.92 -9.34
C LEU A 50 -13.10 -2.42 -9.86
N ILE A 51 -12.53 -1.78 -10.90
CA ILE A 51 -11.22 -2.13 -11.46
C ILE A 51 -10.09 -2.08 -10.41
N ASP A 52 -10.16 -1.16 -9.44
CA ASP A 52 -9.15 -0.97 -8.40
C ASP A 52 -9.11 -2.15 -7.41
N TRP A 53 -10.12 -3.02 -7.44
CA TRP A 53 -10.25 -4.21 -6.60
C TRP A 53 -10.11 -5.52 -7.37
N VAL A 54 -9.83 -5.50 -8.67
CA VAL A 54 -9.74 -6.74 -9.45
C VAL A 54 -8.40 -7.41 -9.20
N ASP A 55 -8.44 -8.65 -8.73
CA ASP A 55 -7.25 -9.51 -8.63
C ASP A 55 -6.87 -10.07 -10.01
N HIS A 56 -7.86 -10.65 -10.70
CA HIS A 56 -7.70 -11.20 -12.04
C HIS A 56 -9.06 -11.48 -12.71
N PHE A 57 -9.00 -11.77 -14.02
CA PHE A 57 -10.11 -12.26 -14.82
C PHE A 57 -9.88 -13.71 -15.22
N GLU A 58 -10.93 -14.54 -15.21
CA GLU A 58 -10.96 -15.83 -15.91
C GLU A 58 -11.92 -15.76 -17.09
N LEU A 59 -11.41 -15.90 -18.31
CA LEU A 59 -12.15 -15.62 -19.54
C LEU A 59 -12.24 -16.86 -20.43
N HIS A 60 -13.27 -16.93 -21.27
CA HIS A 60 -13.33 -17.98 -22.29
C HIS A 60 -12.16 -17.81 -23.26
N TRP A 61 -11.42 -18.89 -23.46
CA TRP A 61 -10.17 -18.80 -24.21
C TRP A 61 -10.40 -19.02 -25.71
N SER A 62 -9.80 -18.15 -26.52
CA SER A 62 -9.67 -18.33 -27.97
C SER A 62 -8.28 -17.88 -28.45
N ASP A 63 -7.90 -18.30 -29.65
CA ASP A 63 -6.64 -17.86 -30.24
C ASP A 63 -6.65 -16.35 -30.51
N GLU A 64 -7.82 -15.78 -30.85
CA GLU A 64 -8.00 -14.34 -31.02
C GLU A 64 -7.76 -13.58 -29.72
N LEU A 65 -8.35 -14.02 -28.61
CA LEU A 65 -8.11 -13.41 -27.29
C LEU A 65 -6.62 -13.44 -26.96
N GLU A 66 -5.96 -14.57 -27.15
CA GLU A 66 -4.53 -14.72 -26.89
C GLU A 66 -3.69 -13.72 -27.70
N GLN A 67 -3.95 -13.58 -29.01
CA GLN A 67 -3.27 -12.60 -29.85
C GLN A 67 -3.55 -11.15 -29.42
N THR A 68 -4.80 -10.86 -29.03
CA THR A 68 -5.15 -9.55 -28.46
C THR A 68 -4.33 -9.26 -27.21
N LEU A 69 -4.27 -10.18 -26.24
CA LEU A 69 -3.50 -9.98 -25.01
C LEU A 69 -2.02 -9.72 -25.27
N ILE A 70 -1.40 -10.49 -26.18
CA ILE A 70 0.00 -10.27 -26.59
C ILE A 70 0.17 -8.87 -27.20
N SER A 71 -0.74 -8.43 -28.06
CA SER A 71 -0.69 -7.09 -28.67
C SER A 71 -0.84 -5.96 -27.64
N LEU A 72 -1.56 -6.21 -26.55
CA LEU A 72 -1.77 -5.30 -25.43
C LEU A 72 -0.62 -5.33 -24.39
N GLY A 73 0.45 -6.08 -24.65
CA GLY A 73 1.64 -6.13 -23.81
C GLY A 73 1.60 -7.15 -22.67
N TYR A 74 0.60 -8.06 -22.65
CA TYR A 74 0.62 -9.18 -21.71
C TYR A 74 1.60 -10.28 -22.16
N GLU A 75 2.22 -10.91 -21.18
CA GLU A 75 3.13 -12.05 -21.38
C GLU A 75 2.58 -13.30 -20.68
N VAL A 76 2.85 -14.47 -21.25
CA VAL A 76 2.50 -15.76 -20.65
C VAL A 76 3.33 -15.97 -19.39
N ALA A 77 2.67 -16.22 -18.26
CA ALA A 77 3.35 -16.59 -17.03
C ALA A 77 4.09 -17.92 -17.23
N SER A 78 5.36 -17.97 -16.83
CA SER A 78 6.18 -19.16 -16.99
C SER A 78 5.94 -20.18 -15.88
N GLY A 79 5.98 -21.47 -16.22
CA GLY A 79 5.91 -22.57 -15.25
C GLY A 79 4.52 -22.94 -14.74
N VAL A 80 3.48 -22.15 -15.02
CA VAL A 80 2.09 -22.46 -14.66
C VAL A 80 1.47 -23.51 -15.60
N LYS A 81 0.54 -24.32 -15.07
CA LYS A 81 -0.13 -25.40 -15.82
C LYS A 81 -1.35 -24.94 -16.64
N PHE A 82 -1.73 -23.68 -16.50
CA PHE A 82 -2.87 -23.06 -17.15
C PHE A 82 -2.42 -21.82 -17.90
N LYS A 83 -3.21 -21.37 -18.88
CA LYS A 83 -2.92 -20.12 -19.60
C LYS A 83 -3.19 -18.95 -18.67
N LEU A 84 -2.12 -18.30 -18.23
CA LEU A 84 -2.13 -17.10 -17.39
C LEU A 84 -1.27 -16.05 -18.07
N PHE A 85 -1.82 -14.86 -18.19
CA PHE A 85 -1.19 -13.72 -18.82
C PHE A 85 -1.07 -12.60 -17.79
N GLN A 86 0.11 -12.00 -17.69
CA GLN A 86 0.40 -10.89 -16.79
C GLN A 86 1.09 -9.77 -17.56
N HIS A 87 0.86 -8.53 -17.16
CA HIS A 87 1.50 -7.37 -17.79
C HIS A 87 2.73 -6.95 -16.96
N PRO A 88 3.97 -7.21 -17.41
CA PRO A 88 5.16 -7.02 -16.58
C PRO A 88 5.51 -5.54 -16.34
N ALA A 89 5.07 -4.65 -17.22
CA ALA A 89 5.46 -3.24 -17.23
C ALA A 89 4.40 -2.27 -16.65
N ALA A 90 3.24 -2.77 -16.23
CA ALA A 90 2.10 -1.93 -15.83
C ALA A 90 1.29 -2.59 -14.70
N HIS A 91 0.59 -1.78 -13.91
CA HIS A 91 -0.34 -2.30 -12.90
C HIS A 91 -1.68 -2.63 -13.55
N PHE A 92 -1.81 -3.87 -14.04
CA PHE A 92 -3.06 -4.43 -14.52
C PHE A 92 -3.35 -5.79 -13.89
N PRO A 93 -4.64 -6.15 -13.69
CA PRO A 93 -5.02 -7.49 -13.27
C PRO A 93 -4.53 -8.56 -14.25
N ALA A 94 -4.25 -9.75 -13.73
CA ALA A 94 -3.91 -10.88 -14.58
C ALA A 94 -5.13 -11.42 -15.34
N ILE A 95 -4.89 -12.13 -16.45
CA ILE A 95 -5.94 -12.77 -17.25
C ILE A 95 -5.63 -14.24 -17.41
N GLN A 96 -6.58 -15.08 -17.05
CA GLN A 96 -6.47 -16.54 -17.07
C GLN A 96 -7.54 -17.15 -17.97
N ALA A 97 -7.24 -18.32 -18.57
CA ALA A 97 -8.25 -19.14 -19.22
C ALA A 97 -9.22 -19.75 -18.18
N SER A 98 -10.52 -19.52 -18.37
CA SER A 98 -11.57 -20.20 -17.62
C SER A 98 -11.51 -21.69 -17.87
N SER A 99 -11.65 -22.47 -16.79
CA SER A 99 -11.80 -23.94 -16.86
C SER A 99 -13.25 -24.39 -16.90
N GLY A 100 -14.21 -23.47 -16.82
CA GLY A 100 -15.64 -23.74 -16.73
C GLY A 100 -16.46 -23.15 -17.88
N GLU A 101 -17.78 -23.26 -17.77
CA GLU A 101 -18.73 -22.68 -18.74
C GLU A 101 -18.94 -21.18 -18.52
N SER A 102 -18.58 -20.64 -17.35
CA SER A 102 -18.72 -19.23 -17.00
C SER A 102 -17.39 -18.47 -17.11
N GLU A 103 -17.48 -17.17 -17.39
CA GLU A 103 -16.37 -16.24 -17.16
C GLU A 103 -16.44 -15.71 -15.72
N SER A 104 -15.29 -15.42 -15.10
CA SER A 104 -15.24 -14.98 -13.71
C SER A 104 -14.42 -13.69 -13.53
N LEU A 105 -14.95 -12.79 -12.71
CA LEU A 105 -14.27 -11.63 -12.18
C LEU A 105 -13.86 -11.90 -10.74
N TYR A 106 -12.56 -11.85 -10.43
CA TYR A 106 -12.07 -12.03 -9.05
C TYR A 106 -11.78 -10.68 -8.41
N VAL A 107 -12.42 -10.44 -7.27
CA VAL A 107 -12.27 -9.23 -6.45
C VAL A 107 -11.46 -9.57 -5.21
N ARG A 108 -10.38 -8.82 -4.97
CA ARG A 108 -9.55 -8.99 -3.77
C ARG A 108 -10.20 -8.37 -2.53
N VAL A 109 -10.08 -9.08 -1.41
CA VAL A 109 -10.60 -8.66 -0.11
C VAL A 109 -9.60 -9.00 0.99
N ASP A 110 -9.65 -8.28 2.11
CA ASP A 110 -8.89 -8.65 3.31
C ASP A 110 -9.37 -9.98 3.89
N SER A 111 -10.69 -10.23 3.81
CA SER A 111 -11.36 -11.37 4.42
C SER A 111 -12.57 -11.80 3.59
N VAL A 112 -12.48 -12.99 2.98
CA VAL A 112 -13.58 -13.66 2.28
C VAL A 112 -14.75 -13.91 3.24
N VAL A 113 -14.46 -14.20 4.50
CA VAL A 113 -15.51 -14.44 5.51
C VAL A 113 -16.32 -13.17 5.75
N ASP A 114 -15.65 -12.03 5.95
CA ASP A 114 -16.32 -10.76 6.24
C ASP A 114 -17.11 -10.28 5.02
N PHE A 115 -16.54 -10.44 3.82
CA PHE A 115 -17.27 -10.18 2.57
C PHE A 115 -18.58 -10.98 2.50
N LEU A 116 -18.50 -12.30 2.67
CA LEU A 116 -19.68 -13.15 2.56
C LEU A 116 -20.72 -12.82 3.64
N ALA A 117 -20.27 -12.48 4.85
CA ALA A 117 -21.16 -12.06 5.93
C ALA A 117 -21.86 -10.73 5.63
N VAL A 118 -21.18 -9.75 5.04
CA VAL A 118 -21.80 -8.47 4.65
C VAL A 118 -22.85 -8.68 3.55
N HIS A 119 -22.53 -9.49 2.53
CA HIS A 119 -23.40 -9.68 1.35
C HIS A 119 -24.43 -10.81 1.50
N GLN A 120 -24.39 -11.56 2.61
CA GLN A 120 -25.31 -12.68 2.91
C GLN A 120 -25.41 -13.72 1.77
N CYS A 121 -24.30 -13.97 1.07
CA CYS A 121 -24.28 -14.86 -0.09
C CYS A 121 -24.21 -16.34 0.35
N ALA A 122 -25.35 -17.04 0.33
CA ALA A 122 -25.47 -18.50 0.49
C ALA A 122 -24.52 -19.08 1.56
N LEU A 123 -24.61 -18.57 2.79
CA LEU A 123 -23.60 -18.75 3.85
C LEU A 123 -23.30 -20.22 4.20
N GLU A 124 -24.15 -21.15 3.79
CA GLU A 124 -23.99 -22.59 3.94
C GLU A 124 -22.93 -23.22 3.01
N LEU A 125 -22.56 -22.55 1.91
CA LEU A 125 -21.57 -23.09 0.97
C LEU A 125 -20.14 -22.89 1.48
N PRO A 126 -19.24 -23.89 1.27
CA PRO A 126 -17.89 -23.83 1.78
C PRO A 126 -17.04 -22.79 1.04
N ILE A 127 -16.09 -22.20 1.77
CA ILE A 127 -14.99 -21.42 1.20
C ILE A 127 -13.93 -22.40 0.68
N LYS A 128 -13.44 -22.17 -0.54
CA LYS A 128 -12.30 -22.94 -1.08
C LYS A 128 -11.02 -22.45 -0.41
N GLY A 129 -10.28 -23.37 0.20
CA GLY A 129 -9.11 -23.08 1.04
C GLY A 129 -9.46 -23.23 2.52
N ALA A 130 -8.68 -24.05 3.24
CA ALA A 130 -8.86 -24.26 4.67
C ALA A 130 -8.65 -22.95 5.45
N PRO A 131 -9.20 -22.79 6.67
CA PRO A 131 -8.83 -21.67 7.54
C PRO A 131 -7.31 -21.50 7.61
N GLY A 132 -6.83 -20.26 7.58
CA GLY A 132 -5.41 -19.93 7.59
C GLY A 132 -4.66 -20.14 6.27
N ALA A 133 -5.25 -20.81 5.27
CA ALA A 133 -4.59 -21.03 3.98
C ALA A 133 -4.14 -19.72 3.32
N ALA A 134 -3.07 -19.77 2.53
CA ALA A 134 -2.53 -18.61 1.82
C ALA A 134 -3.49 -18.04 0.76
N VAL A 135 -4.37 -18.88 0.20
CA VAL A 135 -5.45 -18.44 -0.68
C VAL A 135 -6.75 -19.00 -0.17
N ARG A 136 -7.73 -18.12 0.03
CA ARG A 136 -9.12 -18.52 0.26
C ARG A 136 -10.00 -17.73 -0.70
N GLN A 137 -11.01 -18.40 -1.25
CA GLN A 137 -11.86 -17.79 -2.26
C GLN A 137 -13.24 -18.42 -2.32
N ARG A 138 -14.20 -17.69 -2.87
CA ARG A 138 -15.55 -18.16 -3.08
C ARG A 138 -16.30 -17.36 -4.15
N VAL A 139 -17.15 -18.04 -4.91
CA VAL A 139 -18.15 -17.40 -5.76
C VAL A 139 -19.17 -16.67 -4.87
N ALA A 140 -19.31 -15.36 -5.07
CA ALA A 140 -20.27 -14.51 -4.38
C ALA A 140 -21.55 -14.33 -5.20
N PHE A 141 -21.41 -14.03 -6.50
CA PHE A 141 -22.52 -13.84 -7.44
C PHE A 141 -22.33 -14.77 -8.63
N HIS A 142 -23.43 -15.35 -9.13
CA HIS A 142 -23.45 -16.13 -10.36
C HIS A 142 -24.77 -15.82 -11.07
N GLU A 143 -24.69 -15.15 -12.23
CA GLU A 143 -25.83 -14.76 -13.06
C GLU A 143 -25.44 -14.86 -14.54
N ASP A 144 -26.31 -15.41 -15.39
CA ASP A 144 -26.21 -15.37 -16.85
C ASP A 144 -24.84 -15.72 -17.46
N GLY A 145 -24.17 -16.75 -16.93
CA GLY A 145 -22.88 -17.23 -17.44
C GLY A 145 -21.66 -16.42 -17.00
N VAL A 146 -21.84 -15.46 -16.08
CA VAL A 146 -20.75 -14.77 -15.39
C VAL A 146 -20.78 -14.97 -13.89
N GLU A 147 -19.59 -14.99 -13.28
CA GLU A 147 -19.41 -15.10 -11.84
C GLU A 147 -18.60 -13.93 -11.29
N LEU A 148 -18.95 -13.46 -10.09
CA LEU A 148 -18.07 -12.66 -9.26
C LEU A 148 -17.56 -13.52 -8.13
N ASN A 149 -16.25 -13.69 -8.10
CA ASN A 149 -15.53 -14.40 -7.05
C ASN A 149 -14.86 -13.39 -6.13
N VAL A 150 -14.81 -13.69 -4.84
CA VAL A 150 -13.99 -12.96 -3.88
C VAL A 150 -12.82 -13.82 -3.43
N ILE A 151 -11.66 -13.19 -3.26
CA ILE A 151 -10.40 -13.87 -2.98
C ILE A 151 -9.56 -13.08 -1.99
N GLU A 152 -9.00 -13.77 -1.00
CA GLU A 152 -7.92 -13.27 -0.16
C GLU A 152 -6.63 -14.04 -0.53
N ARG A 153 -5.51 -13.32 -0.65
CA ARG A 153 -4.17 -13.86 -0.88
C ARG A 153 -3.23 -13.33 0.19
N HIS A 154 -2.57 -14.24 0.87
CA HIS A 154 -1.70 -13.93 2.00
C HIS A 154 -0.30 -14.46 1.73
N GLY A 155 0.58 -13.58 1.24
CA GLY A 155 1.95 -13.95 0.88
C GLY A 155 2.03 -14.95 -0.27
N VAL A 156 1.18 -14.82 -1.29
CA VAL A 156 1.18 -15.73 -2.44
C VAL A 156 0.76 -15.04 -3.74
N ARG A 157 1.52 -15.28 -4.81
CA ARG A 157 1.23 -14.78 -6.15
C ARG A 157 0.18 -15.62 -6.86
N ILE A 158 -0.49 -15.04 -7.85
CA ILE A 158 -1.42 -15.77 -8.71
C ILE A 158 -0.74 -16.88 -9.55
N ASP A 159 0.51 -16.66 -9.93
CA ASP A 159 1.33 -17.62 -10.69
C ASP A 159 2.05 -18.64 -9.79
N ALA A 160 1.69 -18.73 -8.50
CA ALA A 160 2.31 -19.67 -7.58
C ALA A 160 1.99 -21.13 -7.97
N VAL A 161 2.99 -21.82 -8.52
CA VAL A 161 2.86 -23.22 -8.98
C VAL A 161 3.12 -24.26 -7.90
N LYS A 162 3.87 -23.88 -6.86
CA LYS A 162 4.14 -24.74 -5.72
C LYS A 162 2.96 -24.63 -4.76
N LYS A 163 2.44 -25.77 -4.32
CA LYS A 163 1.47 -25.79 -3.22
C LYS A 163 2.16 -25.11 -2.02
N GLN A 164 1.53 -24.06 -1.51
CA GLN A 164 2.00 -23.43 -0.29
C GLN A 164 1.84 -24.42 0.87
N PRO A 165 2.80 -24.48 1.81
CA PRO A 165 2.63 -25.30 3.00
C PRO A 165 1.34 -24.87 3.70
N ASP A 166 0.55 -25.85 4.16
CA ASP A 166 -0.60 -25.55 5.00
C ASP A 166 -0.03 -25.00 6.33
N PRO A 167 -0.31 -23.75 6.69
CA PRO A 167 0.35 -23.14 7.84
C PRO A 167 -0.17 -23.75 9.14
N ASP A 168 0.68 -23.84 10.16
CA ASP A 168 0.21 -24.14 11.51
C ASP A 168 -0.64 -22.96 12.00
N LEU A 169 -1.92 -23.22 12.28
CA LEU A 169 -2.86 -22.19 12.73
C LEU A 169 -2.44 -21.58 14.06
N LYS A 170 -1.75 -22.32 14.93
CA LYS A 170 -1.26 -21.79 16.20
C LYS A 170 -0.16 -20.78 15.95
N ASP A 171 0.77 -21.08 15.05
CA ASP A 171 1.88 -20.18 14.71
C ASP A 171 1.36 -18.91 14.02
N LEU A 172 0.40 -19.06 13.09
CA LEU A 172 -0.27 -17.92 12.47
C LEU A 172 -0.93 -16.99 13.50
N LEU A 173 -1.72 -17.55 14.42
CA LEU A 173 -2.42 -16.77 15.44
C LEU A 173 -1.43 -16.13 16.42
N TYR A 174 -0.41 -16.86 16.81
CA TYR A 174 0.65 -16.38 17.68
C TYR A 174 1.37 -15.18 17.06
N HIS A 175 1.84 -15.30 15.82
CA HIS A 175 2.58 -14.24 15.14
C HIS A 175 1.70 -13.03 14.80
N ALA A 176 0.45 -13.26 14.39
CA ALA A 176 -0.51 -12.17 14.18
C ALA A 176 -0.74 -11.36 15.47
N GLN A 177 -0.94 -12.04 16.60
CA GLN A 177 -1.06 -11.39 17.91
C GLN A 177 0.25 -10.69 18.30
N ALA A 178 1.40 -11.34 18.10
CA ALA A 178 2.70 -10.80 18.47
C ALA A 178 3.00 -9.50 17.70
N PHE A 179 2.81 -9.48 16.38
CA PHE A 179 3.00 -8.27 15.59
C PHE A 179 2.03 -7.15 15.96
N HIS A 180 0.77 -7.47 16.24
CA HIS A 180 -0.23 -6.48 16.67
C HIS A 180 0.11 -5.86 18.04
N LEU A 181 0.68 -6.66 18.96
CA LEU A 181 1.05 -6.23 20.31
C LEU A 181 2.53 -5.84 20.43
N ARG A 182 3.26 -5.75 19.31
CA ARG A 182 4.70 -5.50 19.30
C ARG A 182 5.02 -4.24 20.12
N LYS A 183 5.97 -4.37 21.04
CA LYS A 183 6.49 -3.21 21.75
C LYS A 183 7.20 -2.30 20.73
N ARG A 184 6.83 -1.03 20.71
CA ARG A 184 7.34 -0.02 19.78
C ARG A 184 8.13 1.10 20.45
N ASP A 185 7.95 1.30 21.76
CA ASP A 185 8.56 2.38 22.53
C ASP A 185 9.63 1.82 23.47
N PHE A 186 10.89 2.18 23.21
CA PHE A 186 12.09 1.76 23.94
C PHE A 186 12.89 2.97 24.41
N ALA A 187 13.83 2.76 25.32
CA ALA A 187 14.74 3.82 25.77
C ALA A 187 15.68 4.28 24.64
N GLY A 188 16.13 3.35 23.79
CA GLY A 188 16.84 3.65 22.55
C GLY A 188 16.17 2.99 21.36
N ASP A 189 16.14 3.68 20.22
CA ASP A 189 15.51 3.17 19.01
C ASP A 189 16.22 1.91 18.47
N VAL A 190 17.52 1.76 18.72
CA VAL A 190 18.30 0.55 18.37
C VAL A 190 17.67 -0.70 19.01
N ASP A 191 17.32 -0.65 20.30
CA ASP A 191 16.67 -1.76 21.00
C ASP A 191 15.33 -2.12 20.35
N GLY A 192 14.61 -1.11 19.85
CA GLY A 192 13.35 -1.29 19.13
C GLY A 192 13.52 -1.99 17.79
N PHE A 193 14.55 -1.61 17.02
CA PHE A 193 14.89 -2.29 15.77
C PHE A 193 15.34 -3.74 16.01
N GLU A 194 16.21 -3.98 16.99
CA GLU A 194 16.67 -5.34 17.33
C GLU A 194 15.53 -6.23 17.82
N HIS A 195 14.60 -5.68 18.62
CA HIS A 195 13.40 -6.38 19.03
C HIS A 195 12.51 -6.77 17.84
N ALA A 196 12.27 -5.82 16.93
CA ALA A 196 11.48 -6.07 15.72
C ALA A 196 12.15 -7.13 14.83
N GLU A 197 13.46 -7.04 14.64
CA GLU A 197 14.24 -8.02 13.90
C GLU A 197 14.06 -9.42 14.47
N SER A 198 14.22 -9.58 15.80
CA SER A 198 14.07 -10.86 16.46
C SER A 198 12.67 -11.45 16.26
N MET A 199 11.62 -10.64 16.34
CA MET A 199 10.25 -11.11 16.11
C MET A 199 10.05 -11.55 14.66
N ILE A 200 10.55 -10.77 13.71
CA ILE A 200 10.46 -11.08 12.27
C ILE A 200 11.20 -12.39 11.96
N ARG A 201 12.40 -12.59 12.51
CA ARG A 201 13.19 -13.82 12.28
C ARG A 201 12.46 -15.08 12.77
N VAL A 202 11.88 -15.04 13.97
CA VAL A 202 11.11 -16.18 14.49
C VAL A 202 9.88 -16.45 13.61
N ALA A 203 9.15 -15.42 13.19
CA ALA A 203 8.02 -15.59 12.28
C ALA A 203 8.44 -16.16 10.92
N ILE A 204 9.58 -15.74 10.37
CA ILE A 204 10.11 -16.29 9.11
C ILE A 204 10.45 -17.77 9.25
N GLU A 205 11.01 -18.19 10.39
CA GLU A 205 11.31 -19.60 10.65
C GLU A 205 10.05 -20.47 10.65
N ASP A 206 8.95 -19.97 11.24
CA ASP A 206 7.69 -20.72 11.36
C ASP A 206 6.82 -20.65 10.09
N LEU A 207 6.75 -19.47 9.44
CA LEU A 207 5.76 -19.16 8.40
C LEU A 207 6.35 -18.95 7.01
N GLY A 208 7.66 -18.76 6.92
CA GLY A 208 8.34 -18.27 5.72
C GLY A 208 8.23 -16.75 5.54
N VAL A 209 9.05 -16.21 4.64
CA VAL A 209 9.20 -14.77 4.40
C VAL A 209 7.91 -14.11 3.94
N ASP A 210 7.31 -14.62 2.85
CA ASP A 210 6.16 -13.97 2.20
C ASP A 210 4.94 -13.90 3.14
N ARG A 211 4.69 -14.96 3.92
CA ARG A 211 3.58 -14.99 4.89
C ARG A 211 3.85 -14.11 6.11
N THR A 212 5.11 -14.05 6.55
CA THR A 212 5.51 -13.14 7.63
C THR A 212 5.33 -11.68 7.22
N CYS A 213 5.75 -11.32 6.01
CA CYS A 213 5.58 -9.99 5.44
C CYS A 213 4.10 -9.58 5.37
N ASP A 214 3.24 -10.45 4.83
CA ASP A 214 1.79 -10.23 4.79
C ASP A 214 1.20 -9.91 6.17
N LEU A 215 1.49 -10.75 7.17
CA LEU A 215 1.01 -10.56 8.54
C LEU A 215 1.58 -9.30 9.21
N PHE A 216 2.87 -9.01 8.99
CA PHE A 216 3.52 -7.83 9.53
C PHE A 216 2.85 -6.55 9.03
N PHE A 217 2.64 -6.43 7.71
CA PHE A 217 2.01 -5.23 7.14
C PHE A 217 0.51 -5.12 7.41
N ALA A 218 -0.19 -6.23 7.61
CA ALA A 218 -1.55 -6.20 8.15
C ALA A 218 -1.57 -5.56 9.56
N ALA A 219 -0.61 -5.90 10.43
CA ALA A 219 -0.47 -5.30 11.74
C ALA A 219 -0.04 -3.82 11.68
N GLU A 220 0.86 -3.44 10.78
CA GLU A 220 1.27 -2.04 10.59
C GLU A 220 0.10 -1.17 10.09
N ARG A 221 -0.71 -1.66 9.15
CA ARG A 221 -1.95 -0.97 8.72
C ARG A 221 -2.92 -0.78 9.88
N ALA A 222 -3.13 -1.81 10.71
CA ALA A 222 -3.97 -1.70 11.90
C ALA A 222 -3.44 -0.66 12.91
N TYR A 223 -2.12 -0.64 13.14
CA TYR A 223 -1.46 0.32 14.03
C TYR A 223 -1.54 1.77 13.52
N TRP A 224 -1.43 1.97 12.21
CA TRP A 224 -1.62 3.29 11.60
C TRP A 224 -3.08 3.73 11.66
N GLN A 225 -4.02 2.85 11.28
CA GLN A 225 -5.46 3.15 11.25
C GLN A 225 -5.98 3.60 12.62
N GLN A 226 -5.59 2.96 13.73
CA GLN A 226 -6.04 3.39 15.06
C GLN A 226 -5.57 4.81 15.43
N ARG A 227 -4.51 5.31 14.78
CA ARG A 227 -3.90 6.62 15.05
C ARG A 227 -4.29 7.68 14.01
N ASN A 228 -5.15 7.36 13.05
CA ASN A 228 -5.58 8.29 12.01
C ASN A 228 -7.12 8.26 11.87
N ALA A 229 -7.79 9.38 12.14
CA ALA A 229 -9.25 9.42 12.14
C ALA A 229 -9.84 9.18 10.74
N VAL A 230 -9.22 9.75 9.72
CA VAL A 230 -9.67 9.61 8.32
C VAL A 230 -9.49 8.17 7.84
N ALA A 231 -8.41 7.50 8.25
CA ALA A 231 -8.21 6.08 7.99
C ALA A 231 -9.33 5.21 8.58
N ARG A 232 -9.78 5.50 9.81
CA ARG A 232 -10.91 4.76 10.43
C ARG A 232 -12.22 5.00 9.67
N ILE A 233 -12.47 6.24 9.27
CA ILE A 233 -13.65 6.60 8.46
C ILE A 233 -13.63 5.81 7.14
N GLN A 234 -12.52 5.90 6.40
CA GLN A 234 -12.40 5.23 5.11
C GLN A 234 -12.42 3.70 5.23
N LYS A 235 -11.77 3.13 6.24
CA LYS A 235 -11.85 1.68 6.51
C LYS A 235 -13.28 1.27 6.80
N ALA A 236 -14.01 2.01 7.63
CA ALA A 236 -15.40 1.69 7.94
C ALA A 236 -16.26 1.70 6.68
N ARG A 237 -16.06 2.68 5.77
CA ARG A 237 -16.75 2.73 4.48
C ARG A 237 -16.45 1.49 3.63
N GLN A 238 -15.19 1.08 3.53
CA GLN A 238 -14.79 -0.13 2.81
C GLN A 238 -15.30 -1.42 3.47
N ASP A 239 -15.38 -1.46 4.80
CA ASP A 239 -15.91 -2.59 5.56
C ASP A 239 -17.44 -2.74 5.42
N LEU A 240 -18.17 -1.67 5.09
CA LEU A 240 -19.59 -1.78 4.70
C LEU A 240 -19.79 -2.61 3.42
N LEU A 241 -18.75 -2.77 2.62
CA LEU A 241 -18.73 -3.67 1.45
C LEU A 241 -17.96 -4.97 1.71
N GLY A 242 -17.37 -5.13 2.91
CA GLY A 242 -16.61 -6.31 3.32
C GLY A 242 -15.27 -6.50 2.60
N VAL A 243 -14.66 -5.41 2.10
CA VAL A 243 -13.45 -5.50 1.26
C VAL A 243 -12.14 -5.13 1.97
N GLY A 244 -12.20 -4.39 3.08
CA GLY A 244 -11.01 -4.05 3.87
C GLY A 244 -10.03 -3.13 3.14
N TRP A 245 -8.71 -3.33 3.31
CA TRP A 245 -7.62 -2.54 2.72
C TRP A 245 -6.95 -3.19 1.49
N ALA A 246 -7.60 -4.18 0.87
CA ALA A 246 -6.97 -4.95 -0.22
C ALA A 246 -6.59 -4.13 -1.47
N ASN A 247 -7.12 -2.90 -1.63
CA ASN A 247 -6.80 -1.97 -2.73
C ASN A 247 -5.62 -1.01 -2.41
N HIS A 248 -4.80 -1.31 -1.41
CA HIS A 248 -3.63 -0.49 -1.09
C HIS A 248 -2.63 -0.40 -2.27
N ASP A 249 -2.10 0.79 -2.53
CA ASP A 249 -1.11 1.04 -3.60
C ASP A 249 0.32 0.96 -3.04
N HIS A 250 0.60 1.71 -1.99
CA HIS A 250 1.88 1.68 -1.30
C HIS A 250 1.69 1.93 0.21
N HIS A 251 2.80 1.96 0.97
CA HIS A 251 2.84 2.47 2.33
C HIS A 251 4.09 3.34 2.47
N THR A 252 4.00 4.43 3.25
CA THR A 252 5.15 5.33 3.42
C THR A 252 5.67 5.36 4.86
N TYR A 253 6.98 5.19 5.00
CA TYR A 253 7.73 5.19 6.24
C TYR A 253 8.72 6.35 6.26
N ARG A 254 8.61 7.22 7.27
CA ARG A 254 9.60 8.25 7.56
C ARG A 254 10.62 7.74 8.57
N SER A 255 11.90 7.92 8.28
CA SER A 255 12.98 7.47 9.15
C SER A 255 14.04 8.56 9.36
N SER A 256 14.66 8.56 10.53
CA SER A 256 15.83 9.39 10.77
C SER A 256 17.02 8.90 9.95
N ARG A 257 17.97 9.81 9.70
CA ARG A 257 19.23 9.52 9.01
C ARG A 257 20.03 8.43 9.74
N LYS A 258 20.14 8.52 11.07
CA LYS A 258 20.77 7.53 11.95
C LYS A 258 20.25 6.09 11.77
N HIS A 259 18.96 5.93 11.52
CA HIS A 259 18.28 4.62 11.52
C HIS A 259 17.82 4.14 10.15
N PHE A 260 17.97 4.94 9.10
CA PHE A 260 17.49 4.61 7.75
C PHE A 260 17.98 3.25 7.24
N TRP A 261 19.27 2.97 7.36
CA TRP A 261 19.83 1.69 6.92
C TRP A 261 19.26 0.47 7.69
N ARG A 262 18.81 0.65 8.94
CA ARG A 262 18.15 -0.41 9.72
C ARG A 262 16.72 -0.64 9.24
N LEU A 263 16.00 0.43 8.89
CA LEU A 263 14.69 0.31 8.24
C LEU A 263 14.83 -0.49 6.95
N ILE A 264 15.77 -0.13 6.07
CA ILE A 264 16.03 -0.86 4.83
C ILE A 264 16.38 -2.33 5.10
N SER A 265 17.30 -2.60 6.03
CA SER A 265 17.70 -3.97 6.37
C SER A 265 16.53 -4.84 6.84
N LEU A 266 15.59 -4.29 7.61
CA LEU A 266 14.41 -5.05 8.05
C LEU A 266 13.39 -5.27 6.94
N LEU A 267 13.24 -4.31 6.02
CA LEU A 267 12.40 -4.50 4.84
C LEU A 267 12.99 -5.58 3.93
N GLU A 268 14.30 -5.59 3.69
CA GLU A 268 14.96 -6.65 2.93
C GLU A 268 14.87 -8.02 3.63
N LEU A 269 14.96 -8.06 4.96
CA LEU A 269 14.71 -9.27 5.75
C LEU A 269 13.28 -9.81 5.53
N LEU A 270 12.30 -8.92 5.35
CA LEU A 270 10.93 -9.25 4.99
C LEU A 270 10.74 -9.55 3.50
N GLY A 271 11.80 -9.63 2.70
CA GLY A 271 11.76 -10.05 1.29
C GLY A 271 11.61 -8.93 0.26
N PHE A 272 11.67 -7.67 0.69
CA PHE A 272 11.60 -6.53 -0.23
C PHE A 272 12.86 -6.41 -1.09
N GLN A 273 12.68 -5.86 -2.29
CA GLN A 273 13.75 -5.53 -3.22
C GLN A 273 13.76 -4.02 -3.49
N LEU A 274 14.96 -3.43 -3.54
CA LEU A 274 15.11 -2.02 -3.93
C LEU A 274 14.65 -1.83 -5.38
N ARG A 275 13.78 -0.84 -5.60
CA ARG A 275 13.22 -0.50 -6.91
C ARG A 275 13.79 0.82 -7.42
N GLU A 276 13.24 1.93 -6.97
CA GLU A 276 13.58 3.29 -7.42
C GLU A 276 14.25 4.09 -6.29
N ARG A 277 15.17 4.97 -6.65
CA ARG A 277 15.62 6.05 -5.76
C ARG A 277 14.91 7.31 -6.18
N PHE A 278 14.33 8.01 -5.22
CA PHE A 278 13.59 9.23 -5.45
C PHE A 278 14.34 10.42 -4.86
N TYR A 279 14.54 11.45 -5.67
CA TYR A 279 15.11 12.72 -5.24
C TYR A 279 14.56 13.86 -6.10
N ALA A 280 13.82 14.77 -5.49
CA ALA A 280 13.10 15.82 -6.21
C ALA A 280 13.97 17.02 -6.64
N GLY A 281 15.30 16.89 -6.55
CA GLY A 281 16.26 17.90 -6.99
C GLY A 281 17.07 18.51 -5.85
N LYS A 282 18.12 19.26 -6.20
CA LYS A 282 19.17 19.73 -5.26
C LYS A 282 18.66 20.54 -4.06
N GLU A 283 17.47 21.11 -4.15
CA GLU A 283 16.89 21.97 -3.11
C GLU A 283 15.82 21.25 -2.28
N ALA A 284 15.57 19.95 -2.53
CA ALA A 284 14.55 19.19 -1.83
C ALA A 284 14.89 19.00 -0.35
N GLY A 285 16.16 18.70 -0.03
CA GLY A 285 16.60 18.40 1.35
C GLY A 285 16.11 17.04 1.87
N TRP A 286 15.48 16.22 1.04
CA TRP A 286 14.98 14.89 1.36
C TRP A 286 15.06 13.98 0.13
N GLY A 287 14.98 12.67 0.35
CA GLY A 287 14.83 11.67 -0.69
C GLY A 287 14.13 10.42 -0.16
N ALA A 288 13.91 9.45 -1.04
CA ALA A 288 13.34 8.17 -0.66
C ALA A 288 13.97 6.99 -1.38
N GLN A 289 14.00 5.86 -0.70
CA GLN A 289 14.22 4.56 -1.31
C GLN A 289 12.87 3.86 -1.47
N VAL A 290 12.51 3.53 -2.71
CA VAL A 290 11.31 2.74 -3.02
C VAL A 290 11.68 1.25 -2.99
N LEU A 291 10.87 0.44 -2.34
CA LEU A 291 11.03 -1.01 -2.28
C LEU A 291 9.73 -1.71 -2.70
N GLU A 292 9.83 -2.87 -3.33
CA GLU A 292 8.68 -3.67 -3.74
C GLU A 292 8.88 -5.12 -3.31
N HIS A 293 7.85 -5.72 -2.72
CA HIS A 293 7.87 -7.13 -2.37
C HIS A 293 7.31 -7.96 -3.54
N PRO A 294 8.06 -8.91 -4.10
CA PRO A 294 7.70 -9.59 -5.35
C PRO A 294 6.45 -10.48 -5.24
N THR A 295 6.10 -10.91 -4.02
CA THR A 295 4.95 -11.78 -3.75
C THR A 295 3.71 -11.07 -3.18
N THR A 296 3.84 -10.29 -2.11
CA THR A 296 2.70 -9.70 -1.38
C THR A 296 2.05 -8.53 -2.09
N GLY A 297 2.72 -7.94 -3.09
CA GLY A 297 2.23 -6.73 -3.76
C GLY A 297 2.35 -5.46 -2.91
N VAL A 298 3.07 -5.51 -1.78
CA VAL A 298 3.34 -4.34 -0.96
C VAL A 298 4.49 -3.54 -1.58
N VAL A 299 4.27 -2.23 -1.73
CA VAL A 299 5.28 -1.23 -2.12
C VAL A 299 5.53 -0.31 -0.93
N ILE A 300 6.79 0.04 -0.68
CA ILE A 300 7.21 0.93 0.39
C ILE A 300 7.91 2.15 -0.18
N PHE A 301 7.49 3.33 0.28
CA PHE A 301 8.25 4.56 0.17
C PHE A 301 8.98 4.81 1.49
N ALA A 302 10.31 4.70 1.52
CA ALA A 302 11.11 4.96 2.71
C ALA A 302 11.76 6.34 2.60
N ASP A 303 11.19 7.33 3.28
CA ASP A 303 11.60 8.74 3.28
C ASP A 303 12.72 8.99 4.29
N VAL A 304 13.67 9.86 3.90
CA VAL A 304 14.77 10.34 4.75
C VAL A 304 15.20 11.75 4.33
N ASP A 305 15.64 12.57 5.28
CA ASP A 305 16.33 13.82 4.96
C ASP A 305 17.65 13.49 4.25
N LEU A 306 17.95 14.14 3.12
CA LEU A 306 19.03 13.75 2.22
C LEU A 306 19.68 14.96 1.54
N SER A 307 21.01 15.05 1.60
CA SER A 307 21.76 16.09 0.90
C SER A 307 21.91 15.76 -0.60
N PRO A 308 22.14 16.76 -1.47
CA PRO A 308 22.35 16.54 -2.90
C PRO A 308 23.48 15.57 -3.25
N GLU A 309 24.55 15.56 -2.46
CA GLU A 309 25.73 14.71 -2.66
C GLU A 309 25.46 13.24 -2.28
N GLU A 310 24.56 13.02 -1.33
CA GLU A 310 24.22 11.71 -0.76
C GLU A 310 23.29 10.89 -1.66
N VAL A 311 22.52 11.56 -2.52
CA VAL A 311 21.64 10.91 -3.53
C VAL A 311 22.42 9.97 -4.43
N SER A 312 23.66 10.34 -4.72
CA SER A 312 24.54 9.51 -5.52
C SER A 312 25.04 8.30 -4.73
N GLN A 313 25.15 8.37 -3.41
CA GLN A 313 25.72 7.30 -2.59
C GLN A 313 24.74 6.14 -2.39
N ASP A 314 25.21 5.06 -1.77
CA ASP A 314 24.32 3.98 -1.34
C ASP A 314 23.67 4.30 0.01
N PHE A 315 22.89 5.39 0.02
CA PHE A 315 22.26 5.91 1.24
C PHE A 315 21.28 4.92 1.88
N ALA A 316 20.87 3.87 1.16
CA ALA A 316 19.99 2.82 1.67
C ALA A 316 20.71 1.88 2.65
N HIS A 317 22.00 1.61 2.44
CA HIS A 317 22.74 0.65 3.26
C HIS A 317 23.86 1.32 4.07
N GLU A 318 24.38 2.45 3.61
CA GLU A 318 25.43 3.18 4.31
C GLU A 318 24.84 4.14 5.35
N PRO A 319 25.40 4.19 6.57
CA PRO A 319 24.96 5.15 7.58
C PRO A 319 25.10 6.60 7.09
N LEU A 320 24.02 7.36 7.20
CA LEU A 320 24.01 8.79 6.91
C LEU A 320 24.51 9.58 8.12
N THR A 321 25.39 10.56 7.88
CA THR A 321 25.86 11.46 8.95
C THR A 321 24.74 12.42 9.34
N GLU A 322 24.55 12.72 10.61
CA GLU A 322 23.53 13.69 11.02
C GLU A 322 23.80 15.09 10.43
N LEU A 323 22.73 15.80 10.07
CA LEU A 323 22.80 17.18 9.60
C LEU A 323 22.69 18.15 10.79
N ASN A 324 23.21 19.36 10.61
CA ASN A 324 23.10 20.42 11.63
C ASN A 324 21.67 20.98 11.72
N GLU A 325 20.87 20.79 10.68
CA GLU A 325 19.46 21.21 10.59
C GLU A 325 18.62 20.01 10.16
N LEU A 326 17.39 19.95 10.65
CA LEU A 326 16.45 18.89 10.29
C LEU A 326 15.60 19.34 9.10
N GLY A 327 15.43 18.45 8.13
CA GLY A 327 14.39 18.58 7.12
C GLY A 327 13.02 18.15 7.67
N THR A 328 12.03 18.11 6.78
CA THR A 328 10.67 17.67 7.15
C THR A 328 10.67 16.28 7.79
N VAL A 329 11.45 15.34 7.24
CA VAL A 329 11.40 13.94 7.65
C VAL A 329 12.07 13.77 9.01
N GLY A 330 13.25 14.35 9.20
CA GLY A 330 13.99 14.29 10.45
C GLY A 330 13.26 14.98 11.59
N LEU A 331 12.65 16.15 11.36
CA LEU A 331 11.84 16.82 12.37
C LEU A 331 10.63 15.97 12.78
N TRP A 332 9.93 15.39 11.81
CA TRP A 332 8.82 14.47 12.10
C TRP A 332 9.27 13.28 12.96
N CYS A 333 10.42 12.67 12.64
CA CYS A 333 10.98 11.56 13.42
C CYS A 333 11.36 11.99 14.84
N ARG A 334 11.92 13.20 15.02
CA ARG A 334 12.23 13.72 16.36
C ARG A 334 10.97 13.96 17.19
N LEU A 335 9.89 14.45 16.58
CA LEU A 335 8.61 14.71 17.26
C LEU A 335 7.84 13.42 17.59
N HIS A 336 7.86 12.40 16.72
CA HIS A 336 6.97 11.25 16.84
C HIS A 336 7.66 9.90 17.05
N GLY A 337 8.94 9.78 16.70
CA GLY A 337 9.72 8.54 16.68
C GLY A 337 9.87 7.99 15.26
N GLU A 338 10.53 6.84 15.14
CA GLU A 338 10.71 6.18 13.83
C GLU A 338 9.37 5.60 13.35
N ALA A 339 9.08 5.67 12.04
CA ALA A 339 7.86 5.10 11.50
C ALA A 339 7.77 3.58 11.73
N PHE A 340 8.91 2.89 11.69
CA PHE A 340 8.96 1.44 11.96
C PHE A 340 8.74 1.09 13.44
N LEU A 341 8.77 2.08 14.33
CA LEU A 341 8.67 1.94 15.78
C LEU A 341 7.46 2.71 16.31
N GLN A 342 7.68 3.78 17.07
CA GLN A 342 6.66 4.47 17.88
C GLN A 342 5.62 5.17 17.02
N ALA A 343 6.04 5.80 15.93
CA ALA A 343 5.16 6.68 15.16
C ALA A 343 4.17 5.86 14.31
N GLY A 344 4.60 4.73 13.77
CA GLY A 344 3.86 4.01 12.72
C GLY A 344 4.05 4.69 11.37
N MET A 345 3.39 4.14 10.35
CA MET A 345 3.46 4.67 8.98
C MET A 345 3.03 6.14 8.92
N HIS A 346 3.67 6.91 8.04
CA HIS A 346 3.27 8.30 7.79
C HIS A 346 1.94 8.33 7.04
N HIS A 347 1.76 7.45 6.06
CA HIS A 347 0.50 7.30 5.36
C HIS A 347 0.37 5.91 4.76
N LEU A 348 -0.90 5.56 4.50
CA LEU A 348 -1.29 4.49 3.60
C LEU A 348 -1.93 5.15 2.39
N GLU A 349 -1.61 4.62 1.23
CA GLU A 349 -2.12 5.09 -0.05
C GLU A 349 -2.95 3.98 -0.67
N CYS A 350 -4.15 4.31 -1.15
CA CYS A 350 -5.06 3.34 -1.78
C CYS A 350 -5.54 3.86 -3.13
N LEU A 351 -6.02 2.95 -3.97
CA LEU A 351 -6.59 3.26 -5.28
C LEU A 351 -8.05 3.72 -5.14
N PHE A 352 -8.37 4.90 -5.67
CA PHE A 352 -9.68 5.54 -5.59
C PHE A 352 -10.19 6.04 -6.95
N ASP A 353 -11.49 6.31 -7.01
CA ASP A 353 -12.04 7.39 -7.83
C ASP A 353 -11.75 8.70 -7.10
N PHE A 354 -10.78 9.46 -7.62
CA PHE A 354 -10.15 10.58 -6.94
C PHE A 354 -11.13 11.66 -6.52
N ASP A 355 -12.03 12.06 -7.42
CA ASP A 355 -13.00 13.11 -7.12
C ASP A 355 -14.10 12.56 -6.22
N ALA A 356 -14.63 11.37 -6.51
CA ALA A 356 -15.69 10.77 -5.70
C ALA A 356 -15.26 10.52 -4.24
N ALA A 357 -14.03 10.04 -4.03
CA ALA A 357 -13.48 9.83 -2.68
C ALA A 357 -13.38 11.14 -1.90
N ARG A 358 -12.87 12.20 -2.55
CA ARG A 358 -12.70 13.53 -1.93
C ARG A 358 -14.03 14.18 -1.60
N ASP A 359 -14.97 14.15 -2.54
CA ASP A 359 -16.30 14.74 -2.36
C ASP A 359 -17.06 14.02 -1.24
N GLN A 360 -17.07 12.68 -1.24
CA GLN A 360 -17.75 11.91 -0.17
C GLN A 360 -17.11 12.11 1.20
N LEU A 361 -15.77 12.13 1.29
CA LEU A 361 -15.07 12.42 2.54
C LEU A 361 -15.39 13.81 3.08
N ALA A 362 -15.47 14.81 2.20
CA ALA A 362 -15.85 16.17 2.57
C ALA A 362 -17.33 16.25 3.00
N ASP A 363 -18.25 15.74 2.18
CA ASP A 363 -19.69 15.90 2.36
C ASP A 363 -20.24 15.08 3.53
N GLU A 364 -19.75 13.86 3.74
CA GLU A 364 -20.28 12.95 4.76
C GLU A 364 -19.55 13.06 6.10
N ASN A 365 -18.29 13.52 6.11
CA ASN A 365 -17.43 13.44 7.28
C ASN A 365 -16.64 14.72 7.60
N ASP A 366 -16.85 15.82 6.86
CA ASP A 366 -16.11 17.09 6.99
C ASP A 366 -14.58 16.90 6.91
N VAL A 367 -14.15 15.88 6.16
CA VAL A 367 -12.73 15.59 5.97
C VAL A 367 -12.20 16.51 4.88
N LYS A 368 -11.31 17.41 5.28
CA LYS A 368 -10.60 18.28 4.35
C LYS A 368 -9.55 17.49 3.57
N THR A 369 -9.42 17.79 2.28
CA THR A 369 -8.33 17.29 1.45
C THR A 369 -7.41 18.44 1.09
N MET A 370 -6.09 18.22 1.17
CA MET A 370 -5.07 19.16 0.72
C MET A 370 -5.18 19.39 -0.80
N LYS A 371 -4.50 20.41 -1.31
CA LYS A 371 -4.42 20.62 -2.75
C LYS A 371 -3.74 19.40 -3.39
N PRO A 372 -4.25 18.87 -4.52
CA PRO A 372 -3.57 17.80 -5.23
C PRO A 372 -2.14 18.20 -5.57
N PHE A 373 -1.18 17.38 -5.17
CA PHE A 373 0.24 17.58 -5.47
C PHE A 373 0.65 16.92 -6.79
N THR A 374 -0.15 15.95 -7.26
CA THR A 374 -0.13 15.48 -8.64
C THR A 374 -1.56 15.55 -9.20
N ASP A 375 -1.72 16.18 -10.36
CA ASP A 375 -3.01 16.28 -11.06
C ASP A 375 -2.78 16.10 -12.57
N LEU A 376 -2.29 14.90 -12.93
CA LEU A 376 -2.04 14.51 -14.32
C LEU A 376 -3.16 13.57 -14.79
N PRO A 377 -3.45 13.48 -16.10
CA PRO A 377 -4.52 12.59 -16.60
C PRO A 377 -4.37 11.12 -16.22
N HIS A 378 -3.16 10.67 -15.88
CA HIS A 378 -2.84 9.27 -15.59
C HIS A 378 -2.40 9.01 -14.14
N LEU A 379 -2.24 10.06 -13.35
CA LEU A 379 -1.89 9.97 -11.94
C LEU A 379 -2.42 11.21 -11.24
N ARG A 380 -3.30 11.02 -10.26
CA ARG A 380 -3.81 12.09 -9.40
C ARG A 380 -3.59 11.69 -7.95
N GLN A 381 -3.08 12.62 -7.14
CA GLN A 381 -2.68 12.35 -5.77
C GLN A 381 -2.97 13.55 -4.87
N ALA A 382 -3.53 13.29 -3.70
CA ALA A 382 -3.73 14.27 -2.65
C ALA A 382 -3.72 13.60 -1.28
N PHE A 383 -3.20 14.31 -0.28
CA PHE A 383 -3.40 13.94 1.11
C PHE A 383 -4.69 14.50 1.65
N THR A 384 -5.32 13.74 2.54
CA THR A 384 -6.28 14.31 3.48
C THR A 384 -5.55 15.29 4.41
N ALA A 385 -6.27 16.19 5.07
CA ALA A 385 -5.69 16.97 6.16
C ALA A 385 -5.05 16.00 7.17
N GLY A 386 -3.85 16.37 7.64
CA GLY A 386 -3.09 15.46 8.48
C GLY A 386 -3.69 15.34 9.87
N GLU A 387 -3.62 14.13 10.41
CA GLU A 387 -3.96 13.86 11.78
C GLU A 387 -2.93 14.56 12.69
N ILE A 388 -3.40 15.35 13.64
CA ILE A 388 -2.53 16.02 14.61
C ILE A 388 -2.38 15.15 15.85
N TRP A 389 -1.14 14.82 16.21
CA TRP A 389 -0.81 14.06 17.40
C TRP A 389 -0.22 14.96 18.49
N PRO A 390 -0.56 14.71 19.76
CA PRO A 390 0.19 15.28 20.88
C PRO A 390 1.66 14.88 20.81
N VAL A 391 2.56 15.83 21.09
CA VAL A 391 4.00 15.59 21.13
C VAL A 391 4.44 15.43 22.58
N LYS A 392 5.27 14.42 22.87
CA LYS A 392 5.82 14.21 24.22
C LYS A 392 6.72 15.39 24.61
N GLU A 393 6.55 15.95 25.81
CA GLU A 393 7.36 17.07 26.30
C GLU A 393 8.87 16.77 26.24
N SER A 394 9.28 15.54 26.56
CA SER A 394 10.68 15.13 26.49
C SER A 394 11.28 15.23 25.07
N ARG A 395 10.46 15.08 24.02
CA ARG A 395 10.89 15.22 22.62
C ARG A 395 10.98 16.70 22.22
N ILE A 396 10.04 17.52 22.68
CA ILE A 396 10.07 18.98 22.48
C ILE A 396 11.29 19.57 23.18
N GLN A 397 11.51 19.24 24.46
CA GLN A 397 12.66 19.74 25.21
C GLN A 397 13.99 19.32 24.60
N SER A 398 14.10 18.07 24.12
CA SER A 398 15.30 17.63 23.41
C SER A 398 15.57 18.42 22.13
N LEU A 399 14.53 18.80 21.38
CA LEU A 399 14.69 19.64 20.18
C LEU A 399 15.11 21.07 20.54
N LEU A 400 14.58 21.63 21.64
CA LEU A 400 14.98 22.94 22.16
C LEU A 400 16.43 22.96 22.65
N ASP A 401 16.81 21.95 23.45
CA ASP A 401 18.16 21.84 24.03
C ASP A 401 19.22 21.72 22.94
N ASP A 402 18.88 21.05 21.82
CA ASP A 402 19.74 20.92 20.64
C ASP A 402 19.71 22.17 19.75
N GLY A 403 18.86 23.17 20.04
CA GLY A 403 18.71 24.38 19.24
C GLY A 403 18.06 24.15 17.86
N LEU A 404 17.33 23.05 17.69
CA LEU A 404 16.70 22.65 16.43
C LEU A 404 15.30 23.22 16.23
N ILE A 405 14.71 23.77 17.30
CA ILE A 405 13.48 24.56 17.28
C ILE A 405 13.63 25.75 18.23
N THR A 406 12.82 26.77 18.01
CA THR A 406 12.69 27.97 18.86
C THR A 406 11.71 27.75 20.02
N ASP A 407 11.74 28.61 21.03
CA ASP A 407 10.77 28.60 22.14
C ASP A 407 9.32 28.73 21.62
N GLU A 408 9.09 29.56 20.59
CA GLU A 408 7.77 29.75 19.98
C GLU A 408 7.27 28.46 19.31
N GLU A 409 8.12 27.78 18.55
CA GLU A 409 7.80 26.50 17.91
C GLU A 409 7.56 25.39 18.93
N ALA A 410 8.33 25.37 20.01
CA ALA A 410 8.10 24.44 21.11
C ALA A 410 6.75 24.67 21.80
N ASP A 411 6.40 25.93 22.10
CA ASP A 411 5.10 26.26 22.69
C ASP A 411 3.94 25.92 21.76
N LYS A 412 4.13 26.09 20.45
CA LYS A 412 3.19 25.62 19.44
C LYS A 412 3.01 24.10 19.51
N PHE A 413 4.08 23.31 19.55
CA PHE A 413 3.98 21.84 19.66
C PHE A 413 3.36 21.38 20.98
N ARG A 414 3.63 22.06 22.11
CA ARG A 414 3.01 21.77 23.40
C ARG A 414 1.49 21.96 23.37
N THR A 415 1.04 23.03 22.71
CA THR A 415 -0.36 23.45 22.74
C THR A 415 -1.21 22.82 21.64
N LYS A 416 -0.64 22.67 20.43
CA LYS A 416 -1.37 22.22 19.25
C LYS A 416 -1.00 20.81 18.81
N GLY A 417 0.11 20.25 19.27
CA GLY A 417 0.66 19.02 18.71
C GLY A 417 1.32 19.24 17.34
N ALA A 418 1.54 18.16 16.60
CA ALA A 418 2.15 18.19 15.26
C ALA A 418 1.50 17.13 14.35
N ILE A 419 1.64 17.32 13.03
CA ILE A 419 1.21 16.34 12.02
C ILE A 419 1.86 15.00 12.28
N GLY A 420 1.03 14.00 12.51
CA GLY A 420 1.43 12.62 12.62
C GLY A 420 1.35 11.85 11.31
N SER A 421 0.16 11.80 10.70
CA SER A 421 -0.07 10.93 9.54
C SER A 421 -1.19 11.44 8.63
N HIS A 422 -1.27 10.88 7.43
CA HIS A 422 -2.30 11.18 6.44
C HIS A 422 -2.89 9.88 5.88
N LEU A 423 -4.05 9.98 5.22
CA LEU A 423 -4.48 9.05 4.18
C LEU A 423 -4.18 9.72 2.83
N GLU A 424 -3.57 9.00 1.89
CA GLU A 424 -3.46 9.48 0.51
C GLU A 424 -4.58 8.92 -0.35
N ILE A 425 -5.19 9.81 -1.12
CA ILE A 425 -6.13 9.49 -2.18
C ILE A 425 -5.36 9.50 -3.49
N LEU A 426 -5.23 8.32 -4.11
CA LEU A 426 -4.48 8.14 -5.34
C LEU A 426 -5.37 7.48 -6.41
N GLN A 427 -5.31 8.00 -7.63
CA GLN A 427 -5.90 7.38 -8.81
C GLN A 427 -4.83 7.21 -9.87
N ARG A 428 -4.70 5.98 -10.38
CA ARG A 428 -3.86 5.64 -11.53
C ARG A 428 -4.74 5.32 -12.73
N GLU A 429 -4.31 5.77 -13.91
CA GLU A 429 -4.87 5.34 -15.20
C GLU A 429 -3.78 4.70 -16.06
N ASP A 430 -4.21 4.03 -17.12
CA ASP A 430 -3.35 3.51 -18.17
C ASP A 430 -2.25 2.55 -17.66
N GLY A 431 -2.45 1.94 -16.49
CA GLY A 431 -1.51 1.02 -15.85
C GLY A 431 -0.21 1.67 -15.34
N PHE A 432 -0.19 3.01 -15.20
CA PHE A 432 1.01 3.75 -14.82
C PHE A 432 1.52 3.40 -13.40
N LYS A 433 2.75 2.89 -13.30
CA LYS A 433 3.39 2.46 -12.03
C LYS A 433 4.26 3.52 -11.36
N GLY A 434 4.59 4.59 -12.08
CA GLY A 434 5.56 5.58 -11.62
C GLY A 434 5.03 6.56 -10.59
N PHE A 435 5.91 7.47 -10.19
CA PHE A 435 5.63 8.57 -9.28
C PHE A 435 6.02 9.91 -9.92
N ASN A 436 5.28 10.99 -9.62
CA ASN A 436 5.57 12.31 -10.15
C ASN A 436 6.66 13.03 -9.33
N GLN A 437 7.83 13.28 -9.93
CA GLN A 437 8.96 13.83 -9.17
C GLN A 437 8.76 15.26 -8.66
N SER A 438 8.15 16.14 -9.46
CA SER A 438 8.04 17.56 -9.10
C SER A 438 6.96 17.82 -8.04
N GLY A 439 5.81 17.14 -8.16
CA GLY A 439 4.69 17.32 -7.23
C GLY A 439 4.99 16.88 -5.79
N ILE A 440 5.78 15.82 -5.64
CA ILE A 440 6.06 15.25 -4.31
C ILE A 440 6.93 16.19 -3.47
N ASN A 441 7.77 17.04 -4.07
CA ASN A 441 8.56 18.00 -3.29
C ASN A 441 7.68 19.02 -2.56
N ASP A 442 6.67 19.53 -3.26
CA ASP A 442 5.78 20.56 -2.72
C ASP A 442 5.00 20.01 -1.52
N ILE A 443 4.49 18.76 -1.61
CA ILE A 443 3.73 18.16 -0.52
C ILE A 443 4.58 17.80 0.70
N ILE A 444 5.85 17.41 0.52
CA ILE A 444 6.76 17.20 1.66
C ILE A 444 7.01 18.52 2.39
N LEU A 445 7.07 19.64 1.68
CA LEU A 445 7.20 20.95 2.30
C LEU A 445 5.90 21.39 3.01
N GLU A 446 4.72 21.08 2.47
CA GLU A 446 3.43 21.39 3.11
C GLU A 446 3.13 20.51 4.33
N THR A 447 3.68 19.30 4.38
CA THR A 447 3.59 18.39 5.54
C THR A 447 4.71 18.61 6.57
N ASN A 448 5.47 19.70 6.45
CA ASN A 448 6.47 20.07 7.44
C ASN A 448 5.79 20.50 8.76
N PRO A 449 6.12 19.88 9.91
CA PRO A 449 5.52 20.23 11.20
C PRO A 449 5.61 21.72 11.59
N LEU A 450 6.62 22.45 11.12
CA LEU A 450 6.77 23.88 11.41
C LEU A 450 5.77 24.77 10.67
N LYS A 451 5.30 24.34 9.49
CA LYS A 451 4.42 25.16 8.63
C LYS A 451 2.93 25.07 8.96
N GLN A 452 2.56 24.21 9.91
CA GLN A 452 1.19 23.81 10.26
C GLN A 452 0.40 24.83 11.09
#